data_AF-W4JZK5-F1
#
_entry.id   AF-W4JZK5-F1
#
_cell.length_a   1.000
_cell.length_b   1.000
_cell.length_c   1.000
_cell.angle_alpha   90.00
_cell.angle_beta   90.00
_cell.angle_gamma   90.00
#
_symmetry.space_group_name_H-M   'P 1'
#
loop_
_entity.id
_entity.type
_entity.pdbx_description
1 polymer ?
#
loop_
_entity_poly.entity_id
_entity_poly.type
_entity_poly.pdbx_seq_one_letter_code
_entity_poly.pdbx_strand_id
1 'polypeptide(L)'
;MKLLLSVSLATVYGAIFVHGTLDTRATGGYVQNSSGSASFTMYSGCGSPACGKTASGFTAAINQLAFGSGPGLGPGDACGRCFSLTGQADPYSPAFTGPFKTVIVKVTDLCPVSGNEEWCGQSTSATTNQHGAPFHFDLCEDTGAAAAFFPSGHANGQELTAQVCGMELASTGSLQVFGPQALAAATKVHLIDFYSFELSDSLRDIDRHRSFVKYPVS
;
A
#
# COMPACT_ATOMS: atom_id res chain seq x y z
N MET A 1 58.12 -7.05 46.25
CA MET A 1 57.18 -7.75 45.34
C MET A 1 56.60 -6.73 44.37
N LYS A 2 56.96 -6.82 43.07
CA LYS A 2 56.44 -5.94 42.00
C LYS A 2 55.15 -6.58 41.46
N LEU A 3 54.02 -5.91 41.67
CA LEU A 3 52.73 -6.27 41.06
C LEU A 3 52.70 -5.71 39.63
N LEU A 4 52.70 -6.58 38.63
CA LEU A 4 52.52 -6.20 37.23
C LEU A 4 51.02 -6.29 36.91
N LEU A 5 50.36 -5.15 36.68
CA LEU A 5 49.02 -5.11 36.09
C LEU A 5 49.15 -5.22 34.57
N SER A 6 48.63 -6.30 33.99
CA SER A 6 48.44 -6.46 32.55
C SER A 6 47.08 -5.89 32.16
N VAL A 7 47.06 -4.78 31.42
CA VAL A 7 45.85 -4.21 30.81
C VAL A 7 45.69 -4.83 29.42
N SER A 8 44.66 -5.67 29.25
CA SER A 8 44.30 -6.25 27.96
C SER A 8 43.47 -5.26 27.14
N LEU A 9 44.02 -4.79 26.02
CA LEU A 9 43.32 -3.93 25.07
C LEU A 9 42.41 -4.80 24.18
N ALA A 10 41.09 -4.73 24.38
CA ALA A 10 40.13 -5.41 23.52
C ALA A 10 39.78 -4.52 22.32
N THR A 11 40.32 -4.85 21.15
CA THR A 11 40.02 -4.18 19.88
C THR A 11 38.64 -4.63 19.39
N VAL A 12 37.62 -3.77 19.55
CA VAL A 12 36.27 -4.01 19.03
C VAL A 12 36.27 -3.70 17.53
N TYR A 13 36.31 -4.73 16.70
CA TYR A 13 35.97 -4.61 15.28
C TYR A 13 34.45 -4.47 15.15
N GLY A 14 33.98 -3.24 14.92
CA GLY A 14 32.58 -2.99 14.59
C GLY A 14 32.29 -3.48 13.18
N ALA A 15 31.48 -4.53 13.05
CA ALA A 15 30.91 -4.92 11.77
C ALA A 15 29.87 -3.87 11.35
N ILE A 16 30.17 -3.13 10.28
CA ILE A 16 29.21 -2.22 9.64
C ILE A 16 28.21 -3.11 8.89
N PHE A 17 27.05 -3.37 9.49
CA PHE A 17 25.93 -3.96 8.78
C PHE A 17 25.31 -2.90 7.87
N VAL A 18 25.64 -2.96 6.58
CA VAL A 18 24.90 -2.24 5.55
C VAL A 18 23.52 -2.91 5.46
N HIS A 19 22.50 -2.30 6.04
CA HIS A 19 21.11 -2.69 5.84
C HIS A 19 20.71 -2.34 4.40
N GLY A 20 21.05 -3.21 3.46
CA GLY A 20 20.37 -3.24 2.17
C GLY A 20 18.92 -3.64 2.44
N THR A 21 17.99 -2.72 2.22
CA THR A 21 16.57 -3.08 2.15
C THR A 21 16.43 -4.09 1.01
N LEU A 22 16.21 -5.36 1.35
CA LEU A 22 15.82 -6.38 0.38
C LEU A 22 14.51 -5.90 -0.25
N ASP A 23 14.60 -5.43 -1.49
CA ASP A 23 13.44 -5.09 -2.30
C ASP A 23 12.73 -6.41 -2.62
N THR A 24 11.75 -6.78 -1.80
CA THR A 24 11.02 -8.04 -1.91
C THR A 24 10.16 -7.98 -3.16
N ARG A 25 10.67 -8.55 -4.25
CA ARG A 25 9.93 -8.64 -5.51
C ARG A 25 8.87 -9.76 -5.41
N ALA A 26 7.66 -9.46 -5.86
CA ALA A 26 6.61 -10.43 -6.05
C ALA A 26 6.87 -11.27 -7.32
N THR A 27 6.06 -12.30 -7.53
CA THR A 27 6.07 -13.11 -8.76
C THR A 27 5.97 -12.22 -9.99
N GLY A 28 6.83 -12.43 -11.00
CA GLY A 28 6.89 -11.57 -12.20
C GLY A 28 7.80 -10.35 -12.06
N GLY A 29 8.46 -10.16 -10.92
CA GLY A 29 9.45 -9.09 -10.72
C GLY A 29 8.86 -7.75 -10.28
N TYR A 30 7.54 -7.70 -10.07
CA TYR A 30 6.80 -6.55 -9.54
C TYR A 30 7.25 -6.20 -8.11
N VAL A 31 7.09 -4.93 -7.75
CA VAL A 31 7.44 -4.42 -6.41
C VAL A 31 6.14 -4.05 -5.71
N GLN A 32 5.74 -4.82 -4.70
CA GLN A 32 4.40 -4.76 -4.09
C GLN A 32 4.51 -4.68 -2.56
N ASN A 33 5.23 -3.67 -2.09
CA ASN A 33 5.42 -3.46 -0.65
C ASN A 33 4.12 -2.95 0.00
N SER A 34 3.86 -3.34 1.24
CA SER A 34 2.67 -2.95 1.99
C SER A 34 2.72 -1.53 2.56
N SER A 35 3.88 -0.87 2.47
CA SER A 35 4.11 0.51 2.87
C SER A 35 5.32 1.08 2.13
N GLY A 36 5.44 2.41 2.09
CA GLY A 36 6.55 3.09 1.41
C GLY A 36 6.27 4.56 1.15
N SER A 37 7.18 5.24 0.47
CA SER A 37 6.94 6.58 -0.07
C SER A 37 6.22 6.49 -1.42
N ALA A 38 5.37 7.45 -1.71
CA ALA A 38 4.69 7.54 -3.00
C ALA A 38 4.48 8.99 -3.43
N SER A 39 4.22 9.16 -4.72
CA SER A 39 3.72 10.38 -5.34
C SER A 39 2.23 10.24 -5.67
N PHE A 40 1.50 11.36 -5.77
CA PHE A 40 0.06 11.35 -6.05
C PHE A 40 -0.31 12.33 -7.14
N THR A 41 -1.24 11.92 -7.99
CA THR A 41 -1.97 12.79 -8.91
C THR A 41 -3.47 12.46 -8.83
N MET A 42 -4.26 13.01 -9.75
CA MET A 42 -5.67 12.67 -9.90
C MET A 42 -6.05 12.50 -11.37
N TYR A 43 -7.06 11.67 -11.58
CA TYR A 43 -7.63 11.40 -12.89
C TYR A 43 -9.15 11.28 -12.84
N SER A 44 -9.77 11.51 -13.99
CA SER A 44 -11.20 11.31 -14.24
C SER A 44 -11.43 10.05 -15.07
N GLY A 45 -12.63 9.46 -14.98
CA GLY A 45 -13.05 8.34 -15.85
C GLY A 45 -12.76 6.94 -15.29
N CYS A 46 -12.86 6.74 -13.98
CA CYS A 46 -12.56 5.44 -13.34
C CYS A 46 -13.71 4.41 -13.39
N GLY A 47 -14.68 4.60 -14.29
CA GLY A 47 -15.88 3.75 -14.42
C GLY A 47 -15.66 2.41 -15.13
N SER A 48 -14.52 2.22 -15.80
CA SER A 48 -14.15 0.96 -16.47
C SER A 48 -12.67 0.62 -16.22
N PRO A 49 -12.28 0.33 -14.97
CA PRO A 49 -10.87 0.29 -14.60
C PRO A 49 -10.24 -1.09 -14.90
N ALA A 50 -8.91 -1.15 -14.93
CA ALA A 50 -8.13 -2.33 -15.34
C ALA A 50 -8.37 -3.61 -14.50
N CYS A 51 -8.84 -3.47 -13.25
CA CYS A 51 -9.25 -4.63 -12.46
C CYS A 51 -10.58 -5.27 -12.93
N GLY A 52 -11.28 -4.64 -13.88
CA GLY A 52 -12.56 -5.10 -14.43
C GLY A 52 -13.75 -4.92 -13.49
N LYS A 53 -13.55 -4.27 -12.34
CA LYS A 53 -14.60 -3.98 -11.35
C LYS A 53 -14.43 -2.56 -10.81
N THR A 54 -15.52 -1.80 -10.80
CA THR A 54 -15.61 -0.55 -10.05
C THR A 54 -15.80 -0.84 -8.57
N ALA A 55 -15.69 0.19 -7.73
CA ALA A 55 -15.99 0.10 -6.32
C ALA A 55 -16.78 1.32 -5.85
N SER A 56 -17.63 1.13 -4.83
CA SER A 56 -18.18 2.23 -4.04
C SER A 56 -17.15 2.66 -2.99
N GLY A 57 -16.82 3.95 -2.93
CA GLY A 57 -15.78 4.52 -2.07
C GLY A 57 -14.61 5.10 -2.88
N PHE A 58 -13.59 5.62 -2.20
CA PHE A 58 -12.43 6.19 -2.86
C PHE A 58 -11.62 5.13 -3.59
N THR A 59 -11.32 5.40 -4.85
CA THR A 59 -10.55 4.52 -5.73
C THR A 59 -9.30 5.20 -6.23
N ALA A 60 -8.30 4.40 -6.59
CA ALA A 60 -7.07 4.88 -7.20
C ALA A 60 -6.55 3.88 -8.25
N ALA A 61 -5.78 4.41 -9.20
CA ALA A 61 -4.86 3.62 -10.00
C ALA A 61 -3.49 3.57 -9.30
N ILE A 62 -2.76 2.47 -9.44
CA ILE A 62 -1.38 2.36 -8.93
C ILE A 62 -0.43 2.12 -10.11
N ASN A 63 0.82 2.59 -10.01
CA ASN A 63 1.82 2.41 -11.07
C ASN A 63 2.01 0.93 -11.45
N GLN A 64 2.27 0.67 -12.73
CA GLN A 64 2.33 -0.67 -13.30
C GLN A 64 3.25 -1.65 -12.55
N LEU A 65 4.41 -1.18 -12.07
CA LEU A 65 5.36 -2.01 -11.33
C LEU A 65 4.78 -2.54 -10.01
N ALA A 66 3.82 -1.83 -9.42
CA ALA A 66 3.11 -2.23 -8.21
C ALA A 66 1.73 -2.82 -8.47
N PHE A 67 1.11 -2.50 -9.62
CA PHE A 67 -0.18 -3.06 -10.03
C PHE A 67 -0.13 -4.59 -10.18
N GLY A 68 0.96 -5.11 -10.77
CA GLY A 68 1.16 -6.54 -10.96
C GLY A 68 0.66 -7.08 -12.31
N SER A 69 0.37 -6.22 -13.28
CA SER A 69 -0.07 -6.58 -14.63
C SER A 69 0.23 -5.44 -15.62
N GLY A 70 0.22 -5.73 -16.92
CA GLY A 70 0.35 -4.75 -18.00
C GLY A 70 -0.99 -4.43 -18.67
N PRO A 71 -1.05 -3.37 -19.51
CA PRO A 71 -2.27 -3.01 -20.25
C PRO A 71 -2.82 -4.19 -21.06
N GLY A 72 -4.12 -4.47 -20.92
CA GLY A 72 -4.80 -5.55 -21.64
C GLY A 72 -4.55 -6.97 -21.13
N LEU A 73 -3.69 -7.16 -20.11
CA LEU A 73 -3.40 -8.49 -19.53
C LEU A 73 -4.32 -8.87 -18.36
N GLY A 74 -5.27 -7.99 -18.01
CA GLY A 74 -6.23 -8.20 -16.93
C GLY A 74 -5.74 -7.74 -15.56
N PRO A 75 -6.44 -8.13 -14.47
CA PRO A 75 -6.17 -7.64 -13.12
C PRO A 75 -4.81 -8.11 -12.62
N GLY A 76 -4.05 -7.19 -12.02
CA GLY A 76 -2.85 -7.51 -11.25
C GLY A 76 -3.17 -7.80 -9.78
N ASP A 77 -2.17 -8.25 -9.03
CA ASP A 77 -2.32 -8.60 -7.61
C ASP A 77 -2.66 -7.40 -6.70
N ALA A 78 -2.46 -6.16 -7.16
CA ALA A 78 -2.90 -4.97 -6.42
C ALA A 78 -4.43 -4.78 -6.39
N CYS A 79 -5.16 -5.41 -7.32
CA CYS A 79 -6.59 -5.21 -7.46
C CYS A 79 -7.37 -5.53 -6.18
N GLY A 80 -8.14 -4.55 -5.70
CA GLY A 80 -9.00 -4.66 -4.52
C GLY A 80 -8.29 -4.41 -3.19
N ARG A 81 -6.97 -4.23 -3.17
CA ARG A 81 -6.22 -3.89 -1.96
C ARG A 81 -6.53 -2.44 -1.53
N CYS A 82 -6.61 -2.22 -0.22
CA CYS A 82 -6.82 -0.89 0.36
C CYS A 82 -5.52 -0.34 0.95
N PHE A 83 -5.29 0.96 0.76
CA PHE A 83 -4.12 1.68 1.25
C PHE A 83 -4.52 2.97 1.95
N SER A 84 -3.90 3.25 3.11
CA SER A 84 -3.99 4.55 3.76
C SER A 84 -2.92 5.48 3.21
N LEU A 85 -3.34 6.55 2.54
CA LEU A 85 -2.50 7.54 1.88
C LEU A 85 -2.47 8.80 2.72
N THR A 86 -1.29 9.33 3.05
CA THR A 86 -1.16 10.54 3.89
C THR A 86 -0.21 11.57 3.27
N GLY A 87 -0.73 12.65 2.69
CA GLY A 87 0.11 13.72 2.14
C GLY A 87 1.06 14.31 3.19
N GLN A 88 2.29 14.65 2.81
CA GLN A 88 3.30 15.21 3.72
C GLN A 88 3.96 16.48 3.21
N ALA A 89 4.14 16.62 1.89
CA ALA A 89 4.70 17.83 1.28
C ALA A 89 4.23 17.99 -0.16
N ASP A 90 4.13 19.24 -0.60
CA ASP A 90 3.99 19.63 -2.01
C ASP A 90 5.37 20.05 -2.53
N PRO A 91 6.00 19.32 -3.47
CA PRO A 91 7.32 19.64 -3.99
C PRO A 91 7.33 20.90 -4.86
N TYR A 92 6.17 21.33 -5.38
CA TYR A 92 6.03 22.58 -6.12
C TYR A 92 5.81 23.78 -5.20
N SER A 93 5.30 23.54 -3.99
CA SER A 93 5.11 24.54 -2.95
C SER A 93 5.82 24.13 -1.65
N PRO A 94 7.16 24.05 -1.60
CA PRO A 94 7.89 23.52 -0.43
C PRO A 94 7.70 24.33 0.86
N ALA A 95 7.19 25.57 0.76
CA ALA A 95 6.82 26.40 1.91
C ALA A 95 5.41 26.08 2.46
N PHE A 96 4.60 25.31 1.75
CA PHE A 96 3.28 24.88 2.19
C PHE A 96 3.41 23.78 3.24
N THR A 97 2.94 24.05 4.45
CA THR A 97 3.06 23.14 5.61
C THR A 97 1.76 22.40 5.93
N GLY A 98 0.76 22.47 5.04
CA GLY A 98 -0.53 21.82 5.20
C GLY A 98 -1.71 22.80 5.41
N PRO A 99 -2.88 22.27 5.78
CA PRO A 99 -3.12 20.93 6.32
C PRO A 99 -3.08 19.84 5.25
N PHE A 100 -2.35 18.76 5.53
CA PHE A 100 -2.41 17.52 4.73
C PHE A 100 -3.47 16.58 5.29
N LYS A 101 -3.99 15.70 4.44
CA LYS A 101 -5.07 14.77 4.77
C LYS A 101 -4.65 13.32 4.56
N THR A 102 -5.34 12.44 5.28
CA THR A 102 -5.26 11.00 5.11
C THR A 102 -6.56 10.48 4.49
N VAL A 103 -6.44 9.64 3.47
CA VAL A 103 -7.59 8.92 2.87
C VAL A 103 -7.26 7.44 2.75
N ILE A 104 -8.29 6.60 2.79
CA ILE A 104 -8.14 5.18 2.46
C ILE A 104 -8.72 4.96 1.07
N VAL A 105 -7.90 4.48 0.15
CA VAL A 105 -8.33 4.19 -1.23
C VAL A 105 -8.27 2.69 -1.49
N LYS A 106 -9.14 2.21 -2.38
CA LYS A 106 -9.05 0.87 -2.97
C LYS A 106 -8.41 0.97 -4.35
N VAL A 107 -7.40 0.15 -4.62
CA VAL A 107 -6.84 0.04 -5.97
C VAL A 107 -7.82 -0.70 -6.86
N THR A 108 -8.31 -0.03 -7.88
CA THR A 108 -9.20 -0.62 -8.90
C THR A 108 -8.61 -0.54 -10.29
N ASP A 109 -7.56 0.26 -10.49
CA ASP A 109 -7.06 0.59 -11.81
C ASP A 109 -5.53 0.56 -11.92
N LEU A 110 -5.06 0.60 -13.16
CA LEU A 110 -3.67 0.60 -13.56
C LEU A 110 -3.28 2.00 -14.03
N CYS A 111 -2.21 2.56 -13.49
CA CYS A 111 -1.49 3.66 -14.12
C CYS A 111 -0.32 3.08 -14.94
N PRO A 112 -0.45 2.97 -16.28
CA PRO A 112 0.54 2.30 -17.10
C PRO A 112 1.81 3.14 -17.26
N VAL A 113 2.94 2.48 -17.52
CA VAL A 113 4.20 3.18 -17.82
C VAL A 113 4.05 4.07 -19.06
N SER A 114 3.46 3.52 -20.13
CA SER A 114 3.29 4.22 -21.40
C SER A 114 2.33 5.39 -21.26
N GLY A 115 2.81 6.59 -21.60
CA GLY A 115 2.04 7.84 -21.53
C GLY A 115 2.00 8.48 -20.14
N ASN A 116 2.60 7.85 -19.12
CA ASN A 116 2.71 8.41 -17.76
C ASN A 116 4.13 8.26 -17.22
N GLU A 117 5.15 8.40 -18.07
CA GLU A 117 6.55 8.16 -17.74
C GLU A 117 7.07 9.05 -16.60
N GLU A 118 6.49 10.24 -16.44
CA GLU A 118 6.82 11.16 -15.34
C GLU A 118 6.45 10.58 -13.98
N TRP A 119 5.28 9.94 -13.86
CA TRP A 119 4.66 9.57 -12.59
C TRP A 119 4.68 8.07 -12.33
N CYS A 120 4.36 7.27 -13.35
CA CYS A 120 4.19 5.82 -13.29
C CYS A 120 5.28 5.07 -14.07
N GLY A 121 6.37 5.74 -14.45
CA GLY A 121 7.48 5.20 -15.23
C GLY A 121 8.39 4.20 -14.50
N GLN A 122 8.06 3.77 -13.29
CA GLN A 122 8.87 2.82 -12.54
C GLN A 122 8.93 1.46 -13.26
N SER A 123 10.12 0.86 -13.26
CA SER A 123 10.41 -0.44 -13.87
C SER A 123 11.35 -1.26 -12.99
N THR A 124 11.58 -2.52 -13.34
CA THR A 124 12.52 -3.38 -12.60
C THR A 124 13.97 -2.89 -12.66
N SER A 125 14.34 -2.12 -13.70
CA SER A 125 15.65 -1.50 -13.90
C SER A 125 15.77 -0.06 -13.39
N ALA A 126 14.64 0.63 -13.21
CA ALA A 126 14.57 1.99 -12.67
C ALA A 126 13.35 2.08 -11.75
N THR A 127 13.56 1.81 -10.46
CA THR A 127 12.47 1.57 -9.51
C THR A 127 11.78 2.83 -8.99
N THR A 128 12.20 4.02 -9.42
CA THR A 128 11.63 5.31 -9.03
C THR A 128 11.22 6.11 -10.26
N ASN A 129 10.22 6.97 -10.11
CA ASN A 129 9.80 7.90 -11.17
C ASN A 129 10.71 9.14 -11.22
N GLN A 130 10.36 10.14 -12.03
CA GLN A 130 11.18 11.35 -12.20
C GLN A 130 11.29 12.20 -10.93
N HIS A 131 10.41 11.95 -9.96
CA HIS A 131 10.35 12.63 -8.67
C HIS A 131 10.93 11.78 -7.52
N GLY A 132 11.57 10.65 -7.85
CA GLY A 132 12.21 9.77 -6.87
C GLY A 132 11.23 8.91 -6.06
N ALA A 133 9.95 8.87 -6.43
CA ALA A 133 8.95 8.07 -5.76
C ALA A 133 8.91 6.63 -6.31
N PRO A 134 9.04 5.59 -5.46
CA PRO A 134 9.00 4.20 -5.88
C PRO A 134 7.58 3.70 -6.23
N PHE A 135 6.56 4.39 -5.71
CA PHE A 135 5.16 4.12 -5.98
C PHE A 135 4.47 5.40 -6.46
N HIS A 136 3.40 5.23 -7.24
CA HIS A 136 2.51 6.32 -7.61
C HIS A 136 1.06 5.87 -7.48
N PHE A 137 0.24 6.73 -6.89
CA PHE A 137 -1.21 6.56 -6.82
C PHE A 137 -1.90 7.71 -7.53
N ASP A 138 -2.70 7.38 -8.52
CA ASP A 138 -3.53 8.34 -9.24
C ASP A 138 -4.96 8.24 -8.69
N LEU A 139 -5.43 9.28 -7.98
CA LEU A 139 -6.70 9.24 -7.24
C LEU A 139 -7.87 9.59 -8.15
N CYS A 140 -8.91 8.76 -8.14
CA CYS A 140 -10.08 9.02 -8.99
C CYS A 140 -10.90 10.22 -8.48
N GLU A 141 -11.12 11.20 -9.34
CA GLU A 141 -11.98 12.36 -9.10
C GLU A 141 -13.45 11.96 -8.98
N ASP A 142 -13.92 11.05 -9.84
CA ASP A 142 -15.33 10.64 -9.93
C ASP A 142 -15.85 10.05 -8.60
N THR A 143 -14.97 9.42 -7.81
CA THR A 143 -15.32 8.84 -6.50
C THR A 143 -15.11 9.82 -5.33
N GLY A 144 -14.61 11.03 -5.61
CA GLY A 144 -14.31 12.05 -4.61
C GLY A 144 -12.98 11.87 -3.88
N ALA A 145 -12.16 10.88 -4.27
CA ALA A 145 -10.88 10.57 -3.61
C ALA A 145 -9.92 11.77 -3.69
N ALA A 146 -9.79 12.35 -4.88
CA ALA A 146 -8.92 13.50 -5.13
C ALA A 146 -9.33 14.72 -4.27
N ALA A 147 -10.62 15.09 -4.28
CA ALA A 147 -11.14 16.21 -3.50
C ALA A 147 -10.97 16.00 -1.98
N ALA A 148 -11.03 14.75 -1.52
CA ALA A 148 -10.81 14.41 -0.12
C ALA A 148 -9.32 14.46 0.26
N PHE A 149 -8.40 14.20 -0.66
CA PHE A 149 -6.96 14.13 -0.39
C PHE A 149 -6.23 15.46 -0.61
N PHE A 150 -6.39 16.07 -1.78
CA PHE A 150 -5.63 17.26 -2.17
C PHE A 150 -6.23 18.54 -1.57
N PRO A 151 -5.41 19.38 -0.91
CA PRO A 151 -5.83 20.72 -0.53
C PRO A 151 -6.19 21.57 -1.76
N SER A 152 -7.12 22.51 -1.59
CA SER A 152 -7.49 23.41 -2.69
C SER A 152 -6.27 24.21 -3.15
N GLY A 153 -6.00 24.22 -4.46
CA GLY A 153 -4.82 24.88 -5.05
C GLY A 153 -3.58 23.99 -5.14
N HIS A 154 -3.60 22.79 -4.57
CA HIS A 154 -2.48 21.83 -4.54
C HIS A 154 -2.81 20.52 -5.28
N ALA A 155 -3.69 20.62 -6.28
CA ALA A 155 -4.31 19.52 -7.02
C ALA A 155 -3.97 19.51 -8.53
N ASN A 156 -3.46 20.62 -9.06
CA ASN A 156 -3.38 20.84 -10.50
C ASN A 156 -2.09 20.24 -11.10
N GLY A 157 -2.05 18.91 -11.22
CA GLY A 157 -0.88 18.19 -11.73
C GLY A 157 0.30 18.21 -10.76
N GLN A 158 0.03 18.41 -9.48
CA GLN A 158 1.05 18.55 -8.45
C GLN A 158 1.09 17.31 -7.57
N GLU A 159 2.32 16.87 -7.34
CA GLU A 159 2.67 15.77 -6.47
C GLU A 159 2.41 16.15 -5.02
N LEU A 160 1.89 15.21 -4.25
CA LEU A 160 2.22 15.17 -2.83
C LEU A 160 3.24 14.06 -2.64
N THR A 161 4.30 14.30 -1.89
CA THR A 161 5.06 13.18 -1.33
C THR A 161 4.31 12.72 -0.09
N ALA A 162 4.07 11.43 0.03
CA ALA A 162 3.39 10.84 1.18
C ALA A 162 4.06 9.56 1.61
N GLN A 163 3.64 9.13 2.79
CA GLN A 163 3.78 7.76 3.21
C GLN A 163 2.49 6.98 2.95
N VAL A 164 2.66 5.82 2.33
CA VAL A 164 1.65 4.76 2.27
C VAL A 164 1.75 3.97 3.56
N CYS A 165 0.71 4.06 4.39
CA CYS A 165 0.64 3.40 5.68
C CYS A 165 -0.24 2.15 5.58
N GLY A 166 0.39 1.00 5.31
CA GLY A 166 -0.24 -0.30 5.48
C GLY A 166 -1.22 -0.70 4.37
N MET A 167 -1.27 -2.01 4.15
CA MET A 167 -2.27 -2.68 3.35
C MET A 167 -3.32 -3.22 4.32
N GLU A 168 -4.56 -2.75 4.21
CA GLU A 168 -5.68 -3.40 4.87
C GLU A 168 -6.28 -4.40 3.89
N LEU A 169 -6.23 -5.69 4.25
CA LEU A 169 -7.02 -6.74 3.61
C LEU A 169 -8.49 -6.48 3.95
N ALA A 170 -9.09 -5.48 3.29
CA ALA A 170 -10.54 -5.33 3.32
C ALA A 170 -11.11 -6.46 2.46
N SER A 171 -11.32 -7.63 3.08
CA SER A 171 -12.22 -8.62 2.53
C SER A 171 -13.54 -7.91 2.22
N THR A 172 -14.01 -8.13 1.00
CA THR A 172 -15.25 -7.63 0.41
C THR A 172 -16.30 -7.15 1.45
N GLY A 173 -16.47 -5.83 1.61
CA GLY A 173 -17.78 -5.29 1.98
C GLY A 173 -17.89 -4.16 3.01
N SER A 174 -16.86 -3.71 3.74
CA SER A 174 -16.97 -2.48 4.53
C SER A 174 -15.62 -1.90 4.91
N LEU A 175 -15.43 -0.62 4.61
CA LEU A 175 -14.30 0.19 5.05
C LEU A 175 -14.41 0.39 6.57
N GLN A 176 -13.61 -0.33 7.36
CA GLN A 176 -13.46 0.00 8.78
C GLN A 176 -12.34 1.03 8.91
N VAL A 177 -12.70 2.26 9.28
CA VAL A 177 -11.75 3.34 9.53
C VAL A 177 -11.14 3.13 10.92
N PHE A 178 -9.90 2.65 11.00
CA PHE A 178 -9.15 2.73 12.26
C PHE A 178 -8.47 4.10 12.35
N GLY A 179 -8.75 4.82 13.44
CA GLY A 179 -8.16 6.13 13.70
C GLY A 179 -6.63 6.08 13.91
N PRO A 180 -5.95 7.25 13.92
CA PRO A 180 -4.49 7.36 13.97
C PRO A 180 -3.82 6.71 15.20
N GLN A 181 -4.60 6.31 16.21
CA GLN A 181 -4.09 5.62 17.41
C GLN A 181 -3.93 4.11 17.24
N ALA A 182 -4.50 3.49 16.20
CA ALA A 182 -4.24 2.08 15.90
C ALA A 182 -2.87 1.85 15.25
N LEU A 183 -2.27 2.89 14.66
CA LEU A 183 -1.01 2.82 13.93
C LEU A 183 0.22 2.61 14.83
N ALA A 184 0.15 3.01 16.11
CA ALA A 184 1.22 2.77 17.09
C ALA A 184 1.31 1.30 17.55
N ALA A 185 0.25 0.50 17.33
CA ALA A 185 0.24 -0.91 17.70
C ALA A 185 0.76 -1.83 16.58
N ALA A 186 0.72 -1.38 15.32
CA ALA A 186 1.15 -2.18 14.16
C ALA A 186 2.68 -2.34 14.06
N THR A 187 3.47 -1.46 14.68
CA THR A 187 4.94 -1.53 14.67
C THR A 187 5.49 -2.68 15.54
N LYS A 188 4.64 -3.41 16.29
CA LYS A 188 5.09 -4.45 17.23
C LYS A 188 4.53 -5.85 16.97
N VAL A 189 3.59 -6.02 16.03
CA VAL A 189 3.02 -7.35 15.74
C VAL A 189 3.64 -7.89 14.45
N HIS A 190 4.90 -8.26 14.56
CA HIS A 190 5.57 -9.12 13.59
C HIS A 190 5.18 -10.58 13.90
N LEU A 191 4.55 -11.25 12.93
CA LEU A 191 4.65 -12.69 12.64
C LEU A 191 3.84 -13.77 13.40
N ILE A 192 2.93 -13.49 14.35
CA ILE A 192 2.25 -14.61 15.08
C ILE A 192 0.73 -14.74 14.83
N ASP A 193 0.00 -13.69 14.47
CA ASP A 193 -1.48 -13.78 14.48
C ASP A 193 -2.15 -14.19 13.15
N PHE A 194 -1.39 -14.37 12.07
CA PHE A 194 -1.97 -14.76 10.77
C PHE A 194 -2.46 -16.22 10.71
N TYR A 195 -1.98 -17.11 11.59
CA TYR A 195 -2.36 -18.53 11.54
C TYR A 195 -3.64 -18.89 12.31
N SER A 196 -4.10 -18.04 13.23
CA SER A 196 -5.26 -18.36 14.08
C SER A 196 -6.59 -17.92 13.48
N PHE A 197 -6.60 -17.04 12.47
CA PHE A 197 -7.85 -16.55 11.88
C PHE A 197 -8.44 -17.53 10.85
N GLU A 198 -7.60 -18.20 10.04
CA GLU A 198 -8.03 -19.16 9.02
C GLU A 198 -8.72 -20.41 9.59
N LEU A 199 -8.41 -20.82 10.82
CA LEU A 199 -9.09 -21.95 11.48
C LEU A 199 -10.49 -21.61 11.98
N SER A 200 -10.79 -20.33 12.22
CA SER A 200 -12.09 -19.92 12.77
C SER A 200 -13.19 -19.78 11.72
N ASP A 201 -12.83 -19.45 10.47
CA ASP A 201 -13.79 -19.36 9.38
C ASP A 201 -14.11 -20.73 8.75
N SER A 202 -13.13 -21.66 8.71
CA SER A 202 -13.38 -23.05 8.28
C SER A 202 -14.33 -23.80 9.22
N LEU A 203 -14.30 -23.50 10.53
CA LEU A 203 -15.22 -24.11 11.51
C LEU A 203 -16.63 -23.48 11.50
N ARG A 204 -16.78 -22.24 11.03
CA ARG A 204 -18.11 -21.60 10.90
C ARG A 204 -18.88 -22.05 9.67
N ASP A 205 -18.19 -22.55 8.65
CA ASP A 205 -18.83 -23.09 7.44
C ASP A 205 -19.35 -24.53 7.65
N ILE A 206 -18.70 -25.31 8.52
CA ILE A 206 -19.17 -26.66 8.88
C ILE A 206 -20.48 -26.63 9.70
N ASP A 207 -20.69 -25.61 10.53
CA ASP A 207 -21.87 -25.53 11.41
C ASP A 207 -23.13 -25.01 10.69
N ARG A 208 -22.99 -24.43 9.48
CA ARG A 208 -24.11 -23.94 8.67
C ARG A 208 -24.68 -24.98 7.68
N HIS A 209 -24.14 -26.19 7.66
CA HIS A 209 -24.66 -27.32 6.88
C HIS A 209 -25.33 -28.43 7.71
N ARG A 210 -25.59 -28.19 9.00
CA ARG A 210 -26.24 -29.16 9.90
C ARG A 210 -27.65 -28.79 10.33
N SER A 211 -28.47 -28.27 9.43
CA SER A 211 -29.91 -28.13 9.66
C SER A 211 -30.70 -28.50 8.42
N PHE A 212 -31.68 -29.39 8.60
CA PHE A 212 -32.63 -29.96 7.63
C PHE A 212 -32.24 -31.27 6.93
N VAL A 213 -32.29 -32.38 7.69
CA VAL A 213 -32.94 -33.62 7.23
C VAL A 213 -33.84 -34.13 8.36
N LYS A 214 -35.16 -33.86 8.26
CA LYS A 214 -36.19 -34.56 9.04
C LYS A 214 -36.63 -35.78 8.24
N TYR A 215 -36.38 -36.98 8.75
CA TYR A 215 -37.05 -38.20 8.27
C TYR A 215 -38.47 -38.27 8.87
N PRO A 216 -39.51 -38.57 8.09
CA PRO A 216 -40.78 -39.01 8.66
C PRO A 216 -40.70 -40.51 9.01
N VAL A 217 -41.27 -40.82 10.17
CA VAL A 217 -41.54 -42.17 10.65
C VAL A 217 -42.87 -42.62 10.05
N SER A 218 -42.88 -43.76 9.36
CA SER A 218 -44.04 -44.64 9.14
C SER A 218 -43.53 -46.01 8.71
#